data_AF-A0A9P1DE32-F1
#
_entry.id   AF-A0A9P1DE32-F1
#
_cell.length_a   1.000
_cell.length_b   1.000
_cell.length_c   1.000
_cell.angle_alpha   90.00
_cell.angle_beta   90.00
_cell.angle_gamma   90.00
#
_symmetry.space_group_name_H-M   'P 1'
#
loop_
_entity.id
_entity.type
_entity.pdbx_description
1 polymer ?
#
loop_
_entity_poly.entity_id
_entity_poly.type
_entity_poly.pdbx_seq_one_letter_code
_entity_poly.pdbx_strand_id
1 'polypeptide(L)'
;MVFSPALRRRLLRGMSCAAGGTAVLGLGQVAKLRWQYECPGEPVGQRHGNAGAAFQGKPLKLLFVGDSIAVGVGAKVAAPLQAACACRLASLQRRPVEWRTIAANGADVRELNELLEPGSNGDSQVVDLGFDIAVVLCGVNDGKKFWQGGRCRCSPRGYYIYINSTQKDVEHIGKYAITVLVGFSMFFGAILGVFV
;
A
#
# COMPACT_ATOMS: atom_id res chain seq x y z
N MET A 1 -14.34 -22.83 -49.90
CA MET A 1 -15.74 -22.37 -49.68
C MET A 1 -15.76 -20.85 -49.71
N VAL A 2 -16.32 -20.25 -50.77
CA VAL A 2 -16.48 -18.79 -50.86
C VAL A 2 -17.93 -18.46 -50.48
N PHE A 3 -18.12 -17.80 -49.33
CA PHE A 3 -19.45 -17.39 -48.88
C PHE A 3 -20.05 -16.36 -49.84
N SER A 4 -21.35 -16.45 -50.11
CA SER A 4 -22.03 -15.47 -50.94
C SER A 4 -21.97 -14.07 -50.31
N PRO A 5 -21.89 -12.98 -51.09
CA PRO A 5 -21.82 -11.61 -50.57
C PRO A 5 -23.00 -11.27 -49.65
N ALA A 6 -24.18 -11.86 -49.88
CA ALA A 6 -25.35 -11.70 -49.05
C ALA A 6 -25.21 -12.38 -47.67
N LEU A 7 -24.64 -13.58 -47.64
CA LEU A 7 -24.40 -14.34 -46.40
C LEU A 7 -23.31 -13.66 -45.55
N ARG A 8 -22.24 -13.15 -46.18
CA ARG A 8 -21.19 -12.37 -45.50
C ARG A 8 -21.74 -11.09 -44.83
N ARG A 9 -22.64 -10.35 -45.51
CA ARG A 9 -23.27 -9.16 -44.93
C ARG A 9 -24.18 -9.47 -43.74
N ARG A 10 -24.92 -10.59 -43.79
CA ARG A 10 -25.77 -11.03 -42.65
C ARG A 10 -24.92 -11.44 -41.44
N LEU A 11 -23.83 -12.17 -41.66
CA LEU A 11 -22.90 -12.57 -40.60
C LEU A 11 -22.23 -11.36 -39.94
N LEU A 12 -21.72 -10.40 -40.73
CA LEU A 12 -21.10 -9.19 -40.19
C LEU A 12 -22.08 -8.37 -39.35
N ARG A 13 -23.33 -8.20 -39.79
CA ARG A 13 -24.37 -7.51 -39.01
C ARG A 13 -24.68 -8.25 -37.70
N GLY A 14 -24.81 -9.57 -37.74
CA GLY A 14 -25.02 -10.39 -36.54
C GLY A 14 -23.88 -10.25 -35.53
N MET A 15 -22.63 -10.28 -36.00
CA MET A 15 -21.44 -10.07 -35.17
C MET A 15 -21.38 -8.64 -34.59
N SER A 16 -21.70 -7.61 -35.38
CA SER A 16 -21.74 -6.23 -34.90
C SER A 16 -22.82 -6.01 -33.83
N CYS A 17 -24.02 -6.59 -34.02
CA CYS A 17 -25.08 -6.54 -33.02
C CYS A 17 -24.70 -7.28 -31.74
N ALA A 18 -24.09 -8.45 -31.86
CA ALA A 18 -23.59 -9.21 -30.70
C ALA A 18 -22.50 -8.44 -29.94
N ALA A 19 -21.53 -7.87 -30.65
CA ALA A 19 -20.45 -7.06 -30.07
C ALA A 19 -21.00 -5.79 -29.37
N GLY A 20 -21.96 -5.12 -30.01
CA GLY A 20 -22.65 -3.97 -29.42
C GLY A 20 -23.42 -4.33 -28.15
N GLY A 21 -24.15 -5.45 -28.17
CA GLY A 21 -24.85 -5.97 -26.99
C GLY A 21 -23.91 -6.26 -25.82
N THR A 22 -22.77 -6.93 -26.08
CA THR A 22 -21.77 -7.19 -25.04
C THR A 22 -21.13 -5.92 -24.48
N ALA A 23 -20.86 -4.92 -25.33
CA ALA A 23 -20.30 -3.65 -24.89
C ALA A 23 -21.27 -2.89 -23.97
N VAL A 24 -22.57 -2.87 -24.31
CA VAL A 24 -23.60 -2.22 -23.49
C VAL A 24 -23.74 -2.92 -22.14
N LEU A 25 -23.74 -4.25 -22.10
CA LEU A 25 -23.77 -5.00 -20.84
C LEU A 25 -22.54 -4.72 -19.98
N GLY A 26 -21.35 -4.70 -20.59
CA GLY A 26 -20.11 -4.37 -19.89
C GLY A 26 -20.12 -2.96 -19.31
N LEU A 27 -20.54 -1.96 -20.08
CA LEU A 27 -20.68 -0.58 -19.60
C LEU A 27 -21.72 -0.47 -18.47
N GLY A 28 -22.86 -1.16 -18.60
CA GLY A 28 -23.88 -1.22 -17.57
C GLY A 28 -23.36 -1.84 -16.27
N GLN A 29 -22.56 -2.92 -16.36
CA GLN A 29 -21.92 -3.54 -15.19
C GLN A 29 -20.91 -2.61 -14.53
N VAL A 30 -20.06 -1.92 -15.31
CA VAL A 30 -19.10 -0.94 -14.77
C VAL A 30 -19.82 0.21 -14.10
N ALA A 31 -20.88 0.74 -14.71
CA ALA A 31 -21.69 1.82 -14.13
C ALA A 31 -22.37 1.39 -12.84
N LYS A 32 -22.97 0.19 -12.81
CA LYS A 32 -23.59 -0.38 -11.62
C LYS A 32 -22.58 -0.58 -10.50
N LEU A 33 -21.40 -1.13 -10.81
CA LEU A 33 -20.32 -1.29 -9.83
C LEU A 33 -19.87 0.07 -9.28
N ARG A 34 -19.66 1.08 -10.13
CA ARG A 34 -19.31 2.44 -9.67
C ARG A 34 -20.38 3.06 -8.79
N TRP A 35 -21.65 2.83 -9.11
CA TRP A 35 -22.77 3.34 -8.32
C TRP A 35 -22.86 2.66 -6.96
N GLN A 36 -22.71 1.33 -6.93
CA GLN A 36 -22.90 0.52 -5.72
C GLN A 36 -21.65 0.41 -4.86
N TYR A 37 -20.48 0.79 -5.39
CA TYR A 37 -19.24 0.71 -4.65
C TYR A 37 -19.18 1.80 -3.59
N GLU A 38 -19.34 1.39 -2.34
CA GLU A 38 -19.02 2.20 -1.18
C GLU A 38 -17.58 1.92 -0.78
N CYS A 39 -16.78 2.99 -0.63
CA CYS A 39 -15.42 2.83 -0.15
C CYS A 39 -15.47 2.33 1.30
N PRO A 40 -14.84 1.18 1.62
CA PRO A 40 -14.83 0.69 2.98
C PRO A 40 -14.24 1.75 3.92
N GLY A 41 -14.83 1.88 5.11
CA GLY A 41 -14.35 2.79 6.13
C GLY A 41 -12.97 2.39 6.66
N GLU A 42 -12.29 3.33 7.30
CA GLU A 42 -11.09 3.01 8.07
C GLU A 42 -11.46 2.17 9.29
N PRO A 43 -10.68 1.14 9.62
CA PRO A 43 -10.94 0.32 10.78
C PRO A 43 -10.71 1.11 12.07
N VAL A 44 -11.59 0.91 13.04
CA VAL A 44 -11.42 1.47 14.39
C VAL A 44 -10.47 0.57 15.18
N GLY A 45 -9.54 1.18 15.92
CA GLY A 45 -8.64 0.47 16.82
C GLY A 45 -7.27 1.11 16.94
N GLN A 46 -6.38 0.42 17.65
CA GLN A 46 -5.03 0.91 17.91
C GLN A 46 -4.14 0.73 16.67
N ARG A 47 -3.34 1.75 16.38
CA ARG A 47 -2.31 1.72 15.33
C ARG A 47 -0.91 1.42 15.88
N HIS A 48 -0.83 1.01 17.13
CA HIS A 48 0.38 0.58 17.80
C HIS A 48 0.05 -0.57 18.75
N GLY A 49 1.05 -1.33 19.14
CA GLY A 49 0.87 -2.43 20.07
C GLY A 49 2.17 -3.15 20.39
N ASN A 50 2.05 -4.17 21.24
CA ASN A 50 3.17 -5.00 21.67
C ASN A 50 2.85 -6.47 21.40
N ALA A 51 3.86 -7.25 21.05
CA ALA A 51 3.78 -8.69 20.86
C ALA A 51 4.92 -9.40 21.59
N GLY A 52 4.67 -10.65 22.01
CA GLY A 52 5.70 -11.48 22.64
C GLY A 52 6.12 -11.00 24.04
N ALA A 53 5.20 -10.46 24.83
CA ALA A 53 5.46 -10.00 26.21
C ALA A 53 6.02 -11.11 27.14
N ALA A 54 5.85 -12.39 26.77
CA ALA A 54 6.42 -13.52 27.49
C ALA A 54 7.92 -13.74 27.20
N PHE A 55 8.47 -13.12 26.15
CA PHE A 55 9.89 -13.19 25.83
C PHE A 55 10.68 -12.14 26.63
N GLN A 56 11.92 -12.46 26.95
CA GLN A 56 12.83 -11.57 27.68
C GLN A 56 13.67 -10.73 26.71
N GLY A 57 14.23 -9.62 27.19
CA GLY A 57 15.16 -8.77 26.45
C GLY A 57 14.57 -7.47 25.90
N LYS A 58 15.43 -6.64 25.31
CA LYS A 58 15.04 -5.33 24.75
C LYS A 58 14.02 -5.52 23.61
N PRO A 59 12.84 -4.87 23.66
CA PRO A 59 11.87 -4.95 22.59
C PRO A 59 12.45 -4.49 21.25
N LEU A 60 12.13 -5.22 20.18
CA LEU A 60 12.38 -4.78 18.81
C LEU A 60 11.30 -3.78 18.41
N LYS A 61 11.71 -2.63 17.87
CA LYS A 61 10.79 -1.58 17.43
C LYS A 61 10.53 -1.68 15.93
N LEU A 62 9.28 -2.01 15.58
CA LEU A 62 8.81 -2.26 14.22
C LEU A 62 7.88 -1.13 13.74
N LEU A 63 8.30 -0.39 12.73
CA LEU A 63 7.52 0.69 12.13
C LEU A 63 6.87 0.21 10.83
N PHE A 64 5.58 0.44 10.68
CA PHE A 64 4.87 0.31 9.41
C PHE A 64 4.59 1.71 8.86
N VAL A 65 4.95 1.95 7.60
CA VAL A 65 4.61 3.16 6.85
C VAL A 65 3.81 2.76 5.63
N GLY A 66 2.68 3.40 5.34
CA GLY A 66 2.00 3.08 4.09
C GLY A 66 0.64 3.71 3.84
N ASP A 67 -0.06 3.17 2.87
CA ASP A 67 -1.35 3.66 2.41
C ASP A 67 -2.54 2.94 3.07
N SER A 68 -3.65 2.79 2.34
CA SER A 68 -4.85 2.07 2.78
C SER A 68 -4.59 0.62 3.22
N ILE A 69 -3.55 -0.04 2.68
CA ILE A 69 -3.16 -1.40 3.07
C ILE A 69 -2.57 -1.38 4.49
N ALA A 70 -1.69 -0.42 4.77
CA ALA A 70 -1.13 -0.25 6.11
C ALA A 70 -2.19 0.24 7.10
N VAL A 71 -3.14 1.07 6.68
CA VAL A 71 -4.30 1.43 7.52
C VAL A 71 -5.17 0.20 7.82
N GLY A 72 -5.28 -0.74 6.88
CA GLY A 72 -6.16 -1.90 6.97
C GLY A 72 -7.59 -1.59 6.55
N VAL A 73 -7.78 -0.72 5.56
CA VAL A 73 -9.11 -0.34 5.03
C VAL A 73 -9.89 -1.60 4.63
N GLY A 74 -11.11 -1.74 5.15
CA GLY A 74 -11.95 -2.93 4.96
C GLY A 74 -11.72 -4.07 5.95
N ALA A 75 -10.73 -3.97 6.85
CA ALA A 75 -10.59 -4.89 7.97
C ALA A 75 -11.61 -4.60 9.08
N LYS A 76 -11.98 -5.63 9.85
CA LYS A 76 -12.86 -5.48 11.02
C LYS A 76 -12.20 -4.74 12.19
N VAL A 77 -10.88 -4.83 12.29
CA VAL A 77 -10.06 -4.25 13.36
C VAL A 77 -8.85 -3.57 12.76
N ALA A 78 -8.35 -2.53 13.43
CA ALA A 78 -7.16 -1.82 12.97
C ALA A 78 -5.91 -2.72 13.02
N ALA A 79 -5.02 -2.51 12.06
CA ALA A 79 -3.67 -3.07 12.02
C ALA A 79 -3.52 -4.62 12.17
N PRO A 80 -4.35 -5.44 11.50
CA PRO A 80 -4.30 -6.91 11.64
C PRO A 80 -3.00 -7.50 11.09
N LEU A 81 -2.47 -6.94 9.99
CA LEU A 81 -1.21 -7.36 9.38
C LEU A 81 -0.05 -7.08 10.33
N GLN A 82 -0.03 -5.92 10.96
CA GLN A 82 1.05 -5.46 11.84
C GLN A 82 1.09 -6.29 13.10
N ALA A 83 -0.06 -6.55 13.73
CA ALA A 83 -0.14 -7.43 14.88
C ALA A 83 0.33 -8.85 14.54
N ALA A 84 -0.09 -9.41 13.40
CA ALA A 84 0.35 -10.73 12.95
C ALA A 84 1.86 -10.78 12.69
N CYS A 85 2.41 -9.77 11.99
CA CYS A 85 3.84 -9.62 11.74
C CYS A 85 4.63 -9.49 13.04
N ALA A 86 4.18 -8.67 13.98
CA ALA A 86 4.83 -8.49 15.28
C ALA A 86 4.83 -9.78 16.09
N CYS A 87 3.72 -10.51 16.15
CA CYS A 87 3.63 -11.81 16.81
C CYS A 87 4.58 -12.84 16.19
N ARG A 88 4.64 -12.90 14.85
CA ARG A 88 5.54 -13.82 14.15
C ARG A 88 7.00 -13.44 14.38
N LEU A 89 7.34 -12.17 14.26
CA LEU A 89 8.68 -11.66 14.47
C LEU A 89 9.15 -11.91 15.92
N ALA A 90 8.29 -11.65 16.90
CA ALA A 90 8.58 -11.91 18.30
C ALA A 90 8.88 -13.39 18.56
N SER A 91 8.12 -14.29 17.93
CA SER A 91 8.31 -15.73 18.04
C SER A 91 9.63 -16.20 17.42
N LEU A 92 10.00 -15.66 16.25
CA LEU A 92 11.23 -15.99 15.54
C LEU A 92 12.48 -15.45 16.26
N GLN A 93 12.41 -14.21 16.74
CA GLN A 93 13.54 -13.54 17.41
C GLN A 93 13.61 -13.84 18.90
N ARG A 94 12.60 -14.51 19.46
CA ARG A 94 12.46 -14.80 20.90
C ARG A 94 12.63 -13.54 21.75
N ARG A 95 12.09 -12.42 21.27
CA ARG A 95 12.17 -11.08 21.89
C ARG A 95 10.80 -10.39 21.80
N PRO A 96 10.45 -9.49 22.74
CA PRO A 96 9.28 -8.65 22.57
C PRO A 96 9.39 -7.78 21.31
N VAL A 97 8.26 -7.44 20.71
CA VAL A 97 8.18 -6.52 19.57
C VAL A 97 7.18 -5.42 19.89
N GLU A 98 7.62 -4.18 19.89
CA GLU A 98 6.78 -2.99 19.89
C GLU A 98 6.56 -2.56 18.45
N TRP A 99 5.32 -2.38 18.02
CA TRP A 99 5.00 -1.98 16.67
C TRP A 99 4.14 -0.73 16.61
N ARG A 100 4.31 0.06 15.56
CA ARG A 100 3.51 1.26 15.27
C ARG A 100 3.27 1.38 13.77
N THR A 101 2.14 1.98 13.39
CA THR A 101 1.75 2.25 12.01
C THR A 101 1.55 3.74 11.79
N ILE A 102 2.24 4.28 10.79
CA ILE A 102 2.05 5.62 10.24
C ILE A 102 1.52 5.45 8.83
N ALA A 103 0.23 5.68 8.65
CA ALA A 103 -0.41 5.43 7.38
C ALA A 103 -1.63 6.31 7.18
N ALA A 104 -1.93 6.62 5.93
CA ALA A 104 -3.15 7.33 5.56
C ALA A 104 -3.81 6.67 4.36
N ASN A 105 -5.14 6.62 4.39
CA ASN A 105 -5.92 6.03 3.31
C ASN A 105 -5.73 6.82 2.01
N GLY A 106 -5.40 6.12 0.92
CA GLY A 106 -5.20 6.74 -0.39
C GLY A 106 -3.89 7.52 -0.54
N ALA A 107 -3.00 7.48 0.45
CA ALA A 107 -1.74 8.21 0.43
C ALA A 107 -0.83 7.74 -0.72
N ASP A 108 -0.24 8.70 -1.42
CA ASP A 108 0.89 8.47 -2.32
C ASP A 108 2.24 8.64 -1.61
N VAL A 109 3.35 8.37 -2.30
CA VAL A 109 4.70 8.44 -1.71
C VAL A 109 5.02 9.82 -1.15
N ARG A 110 4.53 10.89 -1.77
CA ARG A 110 4.80 12.27 -1.34
C ARG A 110 3.98 12.62 -0.10
N GLU A 111 2.70 12.29 -0.09
CA GLU A 111 1.83 12.45 1.08
C GLU A 111 2.38 11.65 2.27
N LEU A 112 2.95 10.46 2.03
CA LEU A 112 3.63 9.69 3.08
C LEU A 112 4.90 10.37 3.59
N ASN A 113 5.68 11.01 2.73
CA ASN A 113 6.83 11.80 3.19
C ASN A 113 6.36 12.97 4.07
N GLU A 114 5.31 13.68 3.68
CA GLU A 114 4.74 14.77 4.48
C GLU A 114 4.26 14.25 5.85
N LEU A 115 3.67 13.06 5.93
CA LEU A 115 3.28 12.42 7.19
C LEU A 115 4.48 12.05 8.09
N LEU A 116 5.65 11.86 7.50
CA LEU A 116 6.89 11.55 8.22
C LEU A 116 7.67 12.81 8.61
N GLU A 117 7.37 13.96 8.00
CA GLU A 117 8.05 15.21 8.33
C GLU A 117 7.69 15.69 9.76
N PRO A 118 8.70 16.11 10.55
CA PRO A 118 8.46 16.67 11.87
C PRO A 118 7.48 17.86 11.84
N GLY A 119 6.34 17.74 12.53
CA GLY A 119 5.41 18.84 12.76
C GLY A 119 4.31 19.04 11.71
N SER A 120 4.13 18.14 10.75
CA SER A 120 3.10 18.24 9.72
C SER A 120 1.67 17.97 10.21
N ASN A 121 1.53 17.19 11.29
CA ASN A 121 0.27 16.99 12.02
C ASN A 121 0.56 17.27 13.49
N GLY A 122 -0.31 18.00 14.20
CA GLY A 122 -0.11 18.41 15.61
C GLY A 122 0.14 17.28 16.61
N ASP A 123 0.11 16.04 16.15
CA ASP A 123 0.71 14.87 16.76
C ASP A 123 2.16 14.69 16.25
N SER A 124 3.14 15.14 17.04
CA SER A 124 4.58 14.90 16.89
C SER A 124 4.94 13.38 16.89
N GLN A 125 4.46 12.62 15.90
CA GLN A 125 4.52 11.16 15.90
C GLN A 125 5.85 10.58 15.39
N VAL A 126 6.72 11.37 14.74
CA VAL A 126 7.96 10.86 14.12
C VAL A 126 9.24 11.42 14.75
N VAL A 127 9.14 12.41 15.62
CA VAL A 127 10.32 12.95 16.30
C VAL A 127 10.68 12.04 17.48
N ASP A 128 11.61 11.13 17.22
CA ASP A 128 12.37 10.33 18.21
C ASP A 128 11.80 8.95 18.66
N LEU A 129 11.03 8.26 17.82
CA LEU A 129 10.57 6.91 18.19
C LEU A 129 11.71 5.88 18.31
N GLY A 130 12.74 6.01 17.47
CA GLY A 130 13.72 4.96 17.20
C GLY A 130 13.03 3.70 16.65
N PHE A 131 13.48 3.17 15.54
CA PHE A 131 12.98 1.87 15.04
C PHE A 131 14.17 1.00 14.66
N ASP A 132 14.02 -0.30 14.88
CA ASP A 132 15.00 -1.30 14.47
C ASP A 132 14.67 -1.79 13.05
N ILE A 133 13.37 -1.88 12.74
CA ILE A 133 12.84 -2.37 11.46
C ILE A 133 11.74 -1.45 10.95
N ALA A 134 11.78 -1.09 9.67
CA ALA A 134 10.70 -0.38 8.99
C ALA A 134 10.14 -1.22 7.82
N VAL A 135 8.81 -1.28 7.72
CA VAL A 135 8.07 -1.91 6.62
C VAL A 135 7.29 -0.84 5.89
N VAL A 136 7.59 -0.65 4.60
CA VAL A 136 6.99 0.42 3.78
C VAL A 136 6.06 -0.19 2.74
N LEU A 137 4.79 0.23 2.74
CA LEU A 137 3.69 -0.26 1.90
C LEU A 137 3.05 0.90 1.13
N CYS A 138 3.54 1.19 -0.08
CA CYS A 138 3.04 2.30 -0.90
C CYS A 138 3.25 2.05 -2.40
N GLY A 139 2.68 2.90 -3.25
CA GLY A 139 2.93 2.94 -4.70
C GLY A 139 1.70 2.70 -5.58
N VAL A 140 0.65 2.06 -5.06
CA VAL A 140 -0.59 1.81 -5.83
C VAL A 140 -1.30 3.13 -6.17
N ASN A 141 -1.35 4.06 -5.20
CA ASN A 141 -2.02 5.35 -5.39
C ASN A 141 -1.25 6.28 -6.33
N ASP A 142 0.08 6.18 -6.39
CA ASP A 142 0.92 6.89 -7.35
C ASP A 142 0.56 6.50 -8.78
N GLY A 143 0.43 5.19 -9.06
CA GLY A 143 0.01 4.69 -10.37
C GLY A 143 -1.44 5.07 -10.72
N LYS A 144 -2.34 5.02 -9.73
CA LYS A 144 -3.73 5.46 -9.89
C LYS A 144 -3.83 6.94 -10.25
N LYS A 145 -3.11 7.80 -9.54
CA LYS A 145 -3.07 9.25 -9.77
C LYS A 145 -2.44 9.58 -11.14
N PHE A 146 -1.44 8.81 -11.56
CA PHE A 146 -0.84 8.91 -12.90
C PHE A 146 -1.86 8.61 -14.01
N TRP A 147 -2.61 7.52 -13.90
CA TRP A 147 -3.57 7.10 -14.93
C TRP A 147 -4.81 8.01 -15.04
N GLN A 148 -5.21 8.66 -13.96
CA GLN A 148 -6.40 9.52 -13.93
C GLN A 148 -6.18 10.91 -14.56
N GLY A 149 -5.02 11.18 -15.16
CA GLY A 149 -4.70 12.50 -15.70
C GLY A 149 -4.56 13.57 -14.61
N GLY A 150 -4.53 13.17 -13.34
CA GLY A 150 -4.06 14.02 -12.27
C GLY A 150 -2.65 14.47 -12.63
N ARG A 151 -2.35 15.75 -12.46
CA ARG A 151 -0.97 16.23 -12.59
C ARG A 151 -0.11 15.44 -11.61
N CYS A 152 0.50 14.34 -12.07
CA CYS A 152 1.74 13.85 -11.52
C CYS A 152 2.71 15.02 -11.70
N ARG A 153 2.75 15.91 -10.70
CA ARG A 153 3.91 16.75 -10.48
C ARG A 153 4.97 15.78 -10.02
N CYS A 154 5.60 15.12 -11.01
CA CYS A 154 6.82 14.38 -10.83
C CYS A 154 7.79 15.37 -10.17
N SER A 155 7.95 15.25 -8.86
CA SER A 155 9.01 15.97 -8.18
C SER A 155 10.32 15.42 -8.73
N PRO A 156 11.32 16.26 -9.05
CA PRO A 156 12.65 15.78 -9.38
C PRO A 156 13.30 15.01 -8.22
N ARG A 157 12.73 15.09 -7.01
CA ARG A 157 13.00 14.15 -5.91
C ARG A 157 12.11 12.92 -6.15
N GLY A 158 12.70 11.83 -6.63
CA GLY A 158 11.99 10.60 -7.01
C GLY A 158 11.17 9.96 -5.90
N TYR A 159 10.62 8.76 -6.19
CA TYR A 159 9.78 7.90 -5.32
C TYR A 159 10.50 7.38 -4.06
N TYR A 160 11.22 8.24 -3.36
CA TYR A 160 11.99 7.92 -2.16
C TYR A 160 11.19 8.32 -0.94
N ILE A 161 10.93 7.36 -0.06
CA ILE A 161 10.44 7.64 1.28
C ILE A 161 11.66 7.88 2.17
N TYR A 162 11.76 9.09 2.72
CA TYR A 162 12.86 9.47 3.61
C TYR A 162 12.48 9.12 5.04
N ILE A 163 12.98 7.97 5.53
CA ILE A 163 12.84 7.60 6.93
C ILE A 163 14.15 7.96 7.64
N ASN A 164 14.20 9.16 8.22
CA ASN A 164 15.38 9.62 8.95
C ASN A 164 15.39 8.99 10.35
N SER A 165 16.12 7.89 10.54
CA SER A 165 16.40 7.41 11.89
C SER A 165 17.55 8.26 12.46
N THR A 166 17.31 8.97 13.56
CA THR A 166 18.37 9.68 14.29
C THR A 166 19.50 8.70 14.61
N GLN A 167 20.65 8.93 13.99
CA GLN A 167 21.83 8.08 14.05
C GLN A 167 22.76 8.57 15.17
N LYS A 168 22.27 8.55 16.41
CA LYS A 168 23.11 8.76 17.59
C LYS A 168 23.03 7.50 18.46
N ASP A 169 24.16 6.80 18.52
CA ASP A 169 24.53 5.86 19.57
C ASP A 169 23.94 4.43 19.54
N VAL A 170 24.18 3.62 18.50
CA VAL A 170 24.27 2.15 18.68
C VAL A 170 25.20 1.53 17.63
N GLU A 171 26.41 1.16 18.03
CA GLU A 171 27.47 0.60 17.19
C GLU A 171 27.31 -0.91 16.90
N HIS A 172 26.16 -1.55 17.18
CA HIS A 172 26.13 -3.03 17.13
C HIS A 172 24.89 -3.80 16.68
N ILE A 173 23.80 -3.20 16.19
CA ILE A 173 22.69 -3.99 15.61
C ILE A 173 22.16 -3.29 14.36
N GLY A 174 22.29 -3.94 13.20
CA GLY A 174 21.87 -3.44 11.90
C GLY A 174 20.41 -2.97 11.88
N LYS A 175 20.18 -1.77 11.37
CA LYS A 175 18.84 -1.24 11.10
C LYS A 175 18.39 -1.79 9.74
N TYR A 176 17.33 -2.59 9.71
CA TYR A 176 16.86 -3.23 8.48
C TYR A 176 15.63 -2.48 7.95
N ALA A 177 15.72 -1.87 6.77
CA ALA A 177 14.57 -1.27 6.10
C ALA A 177 14.04 -2.23 5.03
N ILE A 178 12.88 -2.82 5.29
CA ILE A 178 12.21 -3.72 4.33
C ILE A 178 11.17 -2.91 3.57
N THR A 179 11.51 -2.48 2.36
CA THR A 179 10.57 -1.79 1.47
C THR A 179 9.81 -2.83 0.64
N VAL A 180 8.49 -2.90 0.81
CA VAL A 180 7.61 -3.73 -0.03
C VAL A 180 6.81 -2.79 -0.94
N LEU A 181 7.37 -2.47 -2.09
CA LEU A 181 6.69 -1.72 -3.15
C LEU A 181 5.67 -2.63 -3.83
N VAL A 182 4.38 -2.38 -3.58
CA VAL A 182 3.29 -3.03 -4.32
C VAL A 182 2.99 -2.16 -5.55
N GLY A 183 3.86 -2.26 -6.56
CA GLY A 183 3.70 -1.55 -7.83
C GLY A 183 2.90 -2.35 -8.85
N PHE A 184 1.89 -1.73 -9.47
CA PHE A 184 1.22 -2.28 -10.66
C PHE A 184 2.21 -2.22 -11.84
N SER A 185 2.80 -3.36 -12.19
CA SER A 185 3.78 -3.45 -13.27
C SER A 185 3.09 -3.35 -14.63
N MET A 186 3.14 -2.17 -15.23
CA MET A 186 3.21 -2.02 -16.68
C MET A 186 4.34 -1.03 -16.97
N PHE A 187 5.57 -1.56 -17.04
CA PHE A 187 6.71 -1.15 -17.88
C PHE A 187 8.11 -1.28 -17.27
N PHE A 188 8.29 -1.42 -15.95
CA PHE A 188 9.57 -1.84 -15.39
C PHE A 188 9.32 -2.81 -14.22
N GLY A 189 10.19 -3.81 -14.09
CA GLY A 189 10.02 -4.94 -13.18
C GLY A 189 9.72 -4.52 -11.74
N ALA A 190 8.91 -5.32 -11.04
CA ALA A 190 8.77 -5.22 -9.60
C ALA A 190 10.16 -5.43 -8.98
N ILE A 191 10.77 -4.35 -8.50
CA ILE A 191 12.01 -4.44 -7.73
C ILE A 191 11.59 -4.88 -6.32
N LEU A 192 11.71 -6.17 -6.07
CA LEU A 192 11.72 -6.72 -4.72
C LEU A 192 13.08 -6.36 -4.09
N GLY A 193 13.22 -5.12 -3.65
CA GLY A 193 14.44 -4.63 -3.01
C GLY A 193 14.42 -4.94 -1.53
N VAL A 194 15.01 -6.07 -1.12
CA VAL A 194 15.42 -6.26 0.28
C VAL A 194 16.74 -5.50 0.43
N PHE A 195 16.69 -4.31 1.04
CA PHE A 195 17.90 -3.63 1.48
C PHE A 195 18.23 -4.16 2.88
N VAL A 196 19.27 -5.01 2.93
CA VAL A 196 19.89 -5.49 4.17
C VAL A 196 20.91 -4.46 4.64
#